data_AF-A0A7C3H913-F1
#
_entry.id   AF-A0A7C3H913-F1
#
_cell.length_a   1.000
_cell.length_b   1.000
_cell.length_c   1.000
_cell.angle_alpha   90.00
_cell.angle_beta   90.00
_cell.angle_gamma   90.00
#
_symmetry.space_group_name_H-M   'P 1'
#
loop_
_entity.id
_entity.type
_entity.pdbx_description
1 polymer ?
#
loop_
_entity_poly.entity_id
_entity_poly.type
_entity_poly.pdbx_seq_one_letter_code
_entity_poly.pdbx_strand_id
1 'polypeptide(L)'
;MTAVALAGLVWVALRLNKALRPAAVDVGWWDHFHPAKYAPLAHLLDEDEVRFLRSQPSCSFRIIQSFRAERARICLRFLNEIRDDFDRLQAVGQALVIASRCSASFPEELLRHRLRFTLAWWRVRLCLPLWRLGLAEPDTAPLLDALQSSSAAVRLAFAPAS
;
A
#
# COMPACT_ATOMS: atom_id res chain seq x y z
N MET A 1 10.78 -1.11 26.37
CA MET A 1 10.42 -1.74 25.08
C MET A 1 8.95 -2.13 24.98
N THR A 2 8.31 -2.62 26.05
CA THR A 2 6.91 -3.08 26.07
C THR A 2 5.88 -1.97 25.80
N ALA A 3 6.04 -0.79 26.39
CA ALA A 3 5.10 0.33 26.21
C ALA A 3 5.06 0.88 24.76
N VAL A 4 6.20 0.91 24.07
CA VAL A 4 6.28 1.35 22.66
C VAL A 4 5.65 0.31 21.72
N ALA A 5 5.88 -0.98 22.00
CA ALA A 5 5.25 -2.06 21.26
C ALA A 5 3.72 -2.08 21.46
N LEU A 6 3.25 -1.87 22.69
CA LEU A 6 1.83 -1.74 23.02
C LEU A 6 1.20 -0.51 22.35
N ALA A 7 1.86 0.64 22.40
CA ALA A 7 1.38 1.85 21.73
C ALA A 7 1.31 1.66 20.20
N GLY A 8 2.30 0.98 19.61
CA GLY A 8 2.31 0.60 18.20
C GLY A 8 1.15 -0.34 17.85
N LEU A 9 0.92 -1.38 18.65
CA LEU A 9 -0.19 -2.32 18.49
C LEU A 9 -1.55 -1.64 18.62
N VAL A 10 -1.75 -0.81 19.64
CA VAL A 10 -2.99 -0.05 19.86
C VAL A 10 -3.23 0.93 18.72
N TRP A 11 -2.20 1.62 18.24
CA TRP A 11 -2.34 2.54 17.12
C TRP A 11 -2.66 1.81 15.80
N VAL A 12 -2.03 0.67 15.55
CA VAL A 12 -2.38 -0.22 14.43
C VAL A 12 -3.84 -0.67 14.56
N ALA A 13 -4.26 -1.14 15.75
CA ALA A 13 -5.64 -1.57 16.01
C ALA A 13 -6.66 -0.45 15.79
N LEU A 14 -6.40 0.77 16.26
CA LEU A 14 -7.26 1.93 16.06
C LEU A 14 -7.35 2.31 14.57
N ARG A 15 -6.24 2.21 13.83
CA ARG A 15 -6.22 2.46 12.39
C ARG A 15 -6.99 1.40 11.62
N LEU A 16 -6.82 0.13 11.97
CA LEU A 16 -7.60 -0.97 11.41
C LEU A 16 -9.08 -0.76 11.68
N ASN A 17 -9.48 -0.42 12.92
CA ASN A 17 -10.88 -0.25 13.29
C ASN A 17 -11.56 0.92 12.57
N LYS A 18 -10.87 2.07 12.42
CA LYS A 18 -11.39 3.19 11.63
C LYS A 18 -11.59 2.82 10.17
N ALA A 19 -10.73 1.95 9.65
CA ALA A 19 -10.70 1.55 8.26
C ALA A 19 -11.59 0.31 7.97
N LEU A 20 -12.01 -0.43 9.01
CA LEU A 20 -13.04 -1.47 8.98
C LEU A 20 -14.46 -0.91 8.86
N ARG A 21 -14.64 0.42 8.98
CA ARG A 21 -15.92 1.07 8.69
C ARG A 21 -16.29 0.80 7.23
N PRO A 22 -17.52 0.32 6.94
CA PRO A 22 -17.91 0.00 5.58
C PRO A 22 -17.75 1.23 4.69
N ALA A 23 -16.83 1.16 3.72
CA ALA A 23 -16.84 2.11 2.62
C ALA A 23 -18.03 1.76 1.71
N ALA A 24 -18.63 2.75 1.06
CA ALA A 24 -19.66 2.49 0.07
C ALA A 24 -19.10 1.54 -0.99
N VAL A 25 -19.79 0.43 -1.22
CA VAL A 25 -19.40 -0.56 -2.22
C VAL A 25 -19.67 0.04 -3.60
N ASP A 26 -18.63 0.35 -4.35
CA ASP A 26 -18.72 0.76 -5.75
C ASP A 26 -18.45 -0.47 -6.63
N VAL A 27 -19.54 -1.06 -7.13
CA VAL A 27 -19.48 -2.27 -7.97
C VAL A 27 -18.84 -1.96 -9.33
N GLY A 28 -19.03 -0.75 -9.88
CA GLY A 28 -18.46 -0.36 -11.18
C GLY A 28 -16.95 -0.12 -11.12
N TRP A 29 -16.43 0.29 -9.97
CA TRP A 29 -14.99 0.41 -9.75
C TRP A 29 -14.27 -0.95 -9.80
N TRP A 30 -14.89 -2.02 -9.31
CA TRP A 30 -14.28 -3.36 -9.22
C TRP A 30 -13.85 -3.91 -10.58
N ASP A 31 -14.73 -3.77 -11.58
CA ASP A 31 -14.47 -4.30 -12.93
C ASP A 31 -13.27 -3.63 -13.61
N HIS A 32 -12.97 -2.39 -13.24
CA HIS A 32 -11.86 -1.60 -13.79
C HIS A 32 -10.62 -1.60 -12.89
N PHE A 33 -10.67 -2.25 -11.73
CA PHE A 33 -9.56 -2.25 -10.79
C PHE A 33 -8.46 -3.22 -11.23
N HIS A 34 -7.26 -2.67 -11.45
CA HIS A 34 -6.06 -3.43 -11.78
C HIS A 34 -4.88 -3.02 -10.89
N PRO A 35 -4.34 -3.94 -10.07
CA PRO A 35 -3.15 -3.66 -9.24
C PRO A 35 -1.92 -3.20 -10.05
N ALA A 36 -1.84 -3.61 -11.32
CA ALA A 36 -0.76 -3.26 -12.24
C ALA A 36 -0.58 -1.75 -12.44
N LYS A 37 -1.62 -0.92 -12.18
CA LYS A 37 -1.49 0.55 -12.26
C LYS A 37 -0.46 1.11 -11.27
N TYR A 38 -0.12 0.37 -10.22
CA TYR A 38 0.86 0.75 -9.21
C TYR A 38 2.28 0.24 -9.52
N ALA A 39 2.50 -0.46 -10.64
CA ALA A 39 3.83 -0.91 -11.05
C ALA A 39 4.91 0.18 -11.03
N PRO A 40 4.63 1.46 -11.36
CA PRO A 40 5.62 2.52 -11.25
C PRO A 40 6.23 2.71 -9.84
N LEU A 41 5.51 2.33 -8.76
CA LEU A 41 6.04 2.41 -7.39
C LEU A 41 7.27 1.50 -7.16
N ALA A 42 7.47 0.45 -7.97
CA ALA A 42 8.60 -0.46 -7.83
C ALA A 42 9.95 0.24 -8.08
N HIS A 43 9.96 1.23 -8.98
CA HIS A 43 11.19 1.91 -9.41
C HIS A 43 11.22 3.40 -9.07
N LEU A 44 10.13 3.96 -8.54
CA LEU A 44 10.01 5.41 -8.32
C LEU A 44 11.03 5.97 -7.32
N LEU A 45 11.49 5.13 -6.39
CA LEU A 45 12.43 5.50 -5.33
C LEU A 45 13.81 4.84 -5.52
N ASP A 46 14.08 4.34 -6.72
CA ASP A 46 15.36 3.74 -7.06
C ASP A 46 16.49 4.80 -7.01
N GLU A 47 17.66 4.38 -6.53
CA GLU A 47 18.84 5.24 -6.41
C GLU A 47 19.67 5.29 -7.70
N ASP A 48 19.42 4.41 -8.66
CA ASP A 48 20.17 4.38 -9.90
C ASP A 48 20.06 5.70 -10.68
N GLU A 49 18.87 6.31 -10.71
CA GLU A 49 18.67 7.63 -11.32
C GLU A 49 19.45 8.74 -10.58
N VAL A 50 19.52 8.67 -9.25
CA VAL A 50 20.29 9.65 -8.46
C VAL A 50 21.79 9.45 -8.67
N ARG A 51 22.26 8.21 -8.80
CA ARG A 51 23.66 7.88 -9.10
C ARG A 51 24.05 8.43 -10.47
N PHE A 52 23.17 8.27 -11.46
CA PHE A 52 23.35 8.87 -12.79
C PHE A 52 23.36 10.40 -12.76
N LEU A 53 22.46 11.02 -11.98
CA LEU A 53 22.47 12.48 -11.82
C LEU A 53 23.78 12.96 -11.19
N ARG A 54 24.28 12.26 -10.17
CA ARG A 54 25.55 12.60 -9.49
C ARG A 54 26.77 12.52 -10.42
N SER A 55 26.74 11.67 -11.45
CA SER A 55 27.86 11.54 -12.40
C SER A 55 27.93 12.69 -13.41
N GLN A 56 26.94 13.59 -13.44
CA GLN A 56 26.93 14.70 -14.39
C GLN A 56 27.79 15.88 -13.88
N PRO A 57 28.63 16.49 -14.74
CA PRO A 57 29.58 17.54 -14.34
C PRO A 57 28.93 18.81 -13.79
N SER A 58 27.64 19.05 -14.06
CA SER A 58 26.88 20.21 -13.58
C SER A 58 25.93 19.88 -12.41
N CYS A 59 25.99 18.68 -11.85
CA CYS A 59 25.08 18.27 -10.79
C CYS A 59 25.44 18.88 -9.44
N SER A 60 24.55 19.70 -8.90
CA SER A 60 24.68 20.25 -7.56
C SER A 60 23.85 19.47 -6.54
N PHE A 61 24.25 19.53 -5.27
CA PHE A 61 23.47 18.96 -4.16
C PHE A 61 22.01 19.45 -4.15
N ARG A 62 21.78 20.72 -4.51
CA ARG A 62 20.45 21.31 -4.59
C ARG A 62 19.57 20.64 -5.66
N ILE A 63 20.15 20.23 -6.79
CA ILE A 63 19.43 19.51 -7.85
C ILE A 63 18.99 18.12 -7.34
N ILE A 64 19.90 17.40 -6.67
CA ILE A 64 19.60 16.07 -6.10
C ILE A 64 18.50 16.16 -5.04
N GLN A 65 18.58 17.13 -4.14
CA GLN A 65 17.57 17.35 -3.10
C GLN A 65 16.20 17.70 -3.70
N SER A 66 16.17 18.57 -4.71
CA SER A 66 14.93 18.91 -5.43
C SER A 66 14.32 17.67 -6.11
N PHE A 67 15.15 16.88 -6.79
CA PHE A 67 14.74 15.64 -7.45
C PHE A 67 14.12 14.63 -6.47
N ARG A 68 14.81 14.36 -5.35
CA ARG A 68 14.27 13.50 -4.28
C ARG A 68 12.98 14.05 -3.69
N ALA A 69 12.89 15.36 -3.47
CA ALA A 69 11.67 15.97 -2.95
C ALA A 69 10.47 15.72 -3.89
N GLU A 70 10.68 15.84 -5.21
CA GLU A 70 9.61 15.63 -6.19
C GLU A 70 9.21 14.17 -6.32
N ARG A 71 10.18 13.25 -6.46
CA ARG A 71 9.94 11.79 -6.46
C ARG A 71 9.17 11.35 -5.21
N ALA A 72 9.52 11.89 -4.04
CA ALA A 72 8.82 11.57 -2.81
C ALA A 72 7.37 12.11 -2.78
N ARG A 73 7.11 13.28 -3.37
CA ARG A 73 5.72 13.78 -3.51
C ARG A 73 4.89 12.89 -4.42
N ILE A 74 5.45 12.44 -5.53
CA ILE A 74 4.79 11.50 -6.45
C ILE A 74 4.50 10.18 -5.73
N CYS A 75 5.49 9.63 -4.99
CA CYS A 75 5.29 8.42 -4.20
C CYS A 75 4.19 8.60 -3.17
N LEU A 76 4.15 9.73 -2.46
CA LEU A 76 3.11 9.99 -1.47
C LEU A 76 1.71 10.02 -2.09
N ARG A 77 1.58 10.54 -3.32
CA ARG A 77 0.31 10.51 -4.07
C ARG A 77 -0.12 9.08 -4.36
N PHE A 78 0.78 8.25 -4.89
CA PHE A 78 0.53 6.83 -5.11
C PHE A 78 0.19 6.09 -3.81
N LEU A 79 0.86 6.40 -2.70
CA LEU A 79 0.57 5.80 -1.39
C LEU A 79 -0.85 6.16 -0.90
N ASN A 80 -1.34 7.37 -1.15
CA ASN A 80 -2.71 7.70 -0.79
C ASN A 80 -3.70 6.95 -1.69
N GLU A 81 -3.45 6.96 -3.00
CA GLU A 81 -4.32 6.29 -3.98
C GLU A 81 -4.40 4.77 -3.75
N ILE A 82 -3.27 4.10 -3.52
CA ILE A 82 -3.23 2.65 -3.25
C ILE A 82 -3.95 2.28 -1.96
N ARG A 83 -3.91 3.15 -0.94
CA ARG A 83 -4.64 2.93 0.30
C ARG A 83 -6.14 3.04 0.06
N ASP A 84 -6.58 4.07 -0.66
CA ASP A 84 -7.99 4.31 -0.89
C ASP A 84 -8.60 3.18 -1.76
N ASP A 85 -7.87 2.69 -2.76
CA ASP A 85 -8.27 1.52 -3.54
C ASP A 85 -8.25 0.21 -2.74
N PHE A 86 -7.26 0.03 -1.85
CA PHE A 86 -7.26 -1.11 -0.93
C PHE A 86 -8.44 -1.09 0.04
N ASP A 87 -8.83 0.10 0.53
CA ASP A 87 -9.99 0.24 1.40
C ASP A 87 -11.30 -0.10 0.66
N ARG A 88 -11.43 0.28 -0.62
CA ARG A 88 -12.55 -0.16 -1.48
C ARG A 88 -12.55 -1.68 -1.66
N LEU A 89 -11.39 -2.27 -1.94
CA LEU A 89 -11.22 -3.73 -2.05
C LEU A 89 -11.67 -4.47 -0.79
N GLN A 90 -11.32 -3.93 0.37
CA GLN A 90 -11.73 -4.49 1.67
C GLN A 90 -13.24 -4.37 1.89
N ALA A 91 -13.87 -3.26 1.49
CA ALA A 91 -15.31 -3.10 1.58
C ALA A 91 -16.06 -4.11 0.68
N VAL A 92 -15.54 -4.38 -0.52
CA VAL A 92 -16.06 -5.43 -1.39
C VAL A 92 -15.95 -6.81 -0.71
N GLY A 93 -14.80 -7.14 -0.13
CA GLY A 93 -14.62 -8.38 0.63
C GLY A 93 -15.57 -8.49 1.84
N GLN A 94 -15.77 -7.40 2.59
CA GLN A 94 -16.73 -7.37 3.71
C GLN A 94 -18.17 -7.59 3.23
N ALA A 95 -18.56 -7.04 2.07
CA ALA A 95 -19.88 -7.25 1.51
C ALA A 95 -20.13 -8.73 1.15
N LEU A 96 -19.12 -9.45 0.66
CA LEU A 96 -19.20 -10.89 0.39
C LEU A 96 -19.43 -11.69 1.69
N VAL A 97 -18.74 -11.31 2.78
CA VAL A 97 -18.93 -11.92 4.11
C VAL A 97 -20.36 -11.72 4.60
N ILE A 98 -20.87 -10.49 4.54
CA ILE A 98 -22.24 -10.16 4.99
C ILE A 98 -23.27 -10.91 4.13
N ALA A 99 -23.03 -11.02 2.82
CA ALA A 99 -23.90 -11.75 1.91
C ALA A 99 -23.80 -13.29 2.06
N SER A 100 -22.95 -13.80 2.95
CA SER A 100 -22.67 -15.24 3.12
C SER A 100 -22.25 -15.94 1.82
N ARG A 101 -21.53 -15.21 0.94
CA ARG A 101 -21.06 -15.70 -0.37
C ARG A 101 -19.60 -16.15 -0.37
N CYS A 102 -19.02 -16.38 0.80
CA CYS A 102 -17.62 -16.76 0.95
C CYS A 102 -17.46 -17.93 1.93
N SER A 103 -16.29 -18.55 1.93
CA SER A 103 -15.95 -19.60 2.90
C SER A 103 -15.88 -19.07 4.34
N ALA A 104 -16.03 -19.96 5.32
CA ALA A 104 -15.94 -19.60 6.74
C ALA A 104 -14.56 -19.05 7.16
N SER A 105 -13.50 -19.35 6.41
CA SER A 105 -12.13 -18.86 6.65
C SER A 105 -11.85 -17.49 6.02
N PHE A 106 -12.70 -17.03 5.09
CA PHE A 106 -12.47 -15.79 4.34
C PHE A 106 -12.38 -14.52 5.21
N PRO A 107 -13.18 -14.35 6.30
CA PRO A 107 -13.04 -13.18 7.17
C PRO A 107 -11.66 -13.07 7.83
N GLU A 108 -11.06 -14.20 8.22
CA GLU A 108 -9.73 -14.24 8.81
C GLU A 108 -8.66 -13.89 7.77
N GLU A 109 -8.81 -14.40 6.55
CA GLU A 109 -7.93 -14.09 5.42
C GLU A 109 -8.00 -12.60 5.06
N LEU A 110 -9.21 -12.02 5.04
CA LEU A 110 -9.42 -10.59 4.78
C LEU A 110 -8.71 -9.72 5.84
N LEU A 111 -8.79 -10.10 7.12
CA LEU A 111 -8.05 -9.43 8.20
C LEU A 111 -6.53 -9.56 8.03
N ARG A 112 -6.05 -10.74 7.63
CA ARG A 112 -4.62 -10.98 7.37
C ARG A 112 -4.10 -10.10 6.24
N HIS A 113 -4.86 -9.95 5.15
CA HIS A 113 -4.54 -9.01 4.08
C HIS A 113 -4.53 -7.57 4.56
N ARG A 114 -5.51 -7.15 5.37
CA ARG A 114 -5.55 -5.81 6.00
C ARG A 114 -4.27 -5.50 6.76
N LEU A 115 -3.85 -6.44 7.61
CA LEU A 115 -2.65 -6.31 8.43
C LEU A 115 -1.38 -6.21 7.57
N ARG A 116 -1.19 -7.13 6.63
CA ARG A 116 -0.03 -7.13 5.72
C ARG A 116 0.07 -5.82 4.94
N PHE A 117 -1.02 -5.38 4.33
CA PHE A 117 -1.05 -4.14 3.57
C PHE A 117 -0.75 -2.93 4.44
N THR A 118 -1.40 -2.83 5.61
CA THR A 118 -1.21 -1.70 6.54
C THR A 118 0.24 -1.58 6.98
N LEU A 119 0.88 -2.70 7.34
CA LEU A 119 2.28 -2.72 7.75
C LEU A 119 3.22 -2.33 6.61
N ALA A 120 3.02 -2.90 5.41
CA ALA A 120 3.83 -2.58 4.24
C ALA A 120 3.68 -1.11 3.83
N TRP A 121 2.46 -0.58 3.86
CA TRP A 121 2.17 0.82 3.56
C TRP A 121 2.89 1.76 4.54
N TRP A 122 2.82 1.47 5.84
CA TRP A 122 3.51 2.28 6.86
C TRP A 122 5.02 2.22 6.73
N ARG A 123 5.58 1.04 6.40
CA ARG A 123 7.02 0.90 6.14
C ARG A 123 7.47 1.86 5.05
N VAL A 124 6.82 1.88 3.89
CA VAL A 124 7.15 2.81 2.80
C VAL A 124 6.93 4.27 3.24
N ARG A 125 5.79 4.55 3.88
CA ARG A 125 5.43 5.91 4.35
C ARG A 125 6.46 6.50 5.32
N LEU A 126 7.00 5.69 6.24
CA LEU A 126 7.98 6.08 7.25
C LEU A 126 9.41 6.13 6.69
N CYS A 127 9.73 5.28 5.71
CA CYS A 127 11.03 5.33 5.02
C CYS A 127 11.14 6.52 4.07
N LEU A 128 10.03 7.05 3.55
CA LEU A 128 10.03 8.15 2.59
C LEU A 128 10.82 9.41 3.03
N PRO A 129 10.67 9.95 4.26
CA PRO A 129 11.52 11.06 4.71
C PRO A 129 13.00 10.67 4.81
N LEU A 130 13.32 9.44 5.20
CA LEU A 130 14.71 8.94 5.26
C LEU A 130 15.32 8.85 3.86
N TRP A 131 14.56 8.35 2.89
CA TRP A 131 14.97 8.31 1.49
C TRP A 131 15.19 9.71 0.91
N ARG A 132 14.33 10.68 1.25
CA ARG A 132 14.54 12.08 0.84
C ARG A 132 15.88 12.64 1.33
N LEU A 133 16.33 12.20 2.49
CA LEU A 133 17.63 12.58 3.07
C LEU A 133 18.79 11.72 2.54
N GLY A 134 18.51 10.67 1.76
CA GLY A 134 19.51 9.72 1.26
C GLY A 134 19.98 8.70 2.31
N LEU A 135 19.16 8.43 3.33
CA LEU A 135 19.50 7.57 4.46
C LEU A 135 18.86 6.17 4.41
N ALA A 136 17.98 5.91 3.45
CA ALA A 136 17.27 4.63 3.34
C ALA A 136 16.87 4.36 1.90
N GLU A 137 16.80 3.08 1.54
CA GLU A 137 16.22 2.57 0.29
C GLU A 137 14.90 1.86 0.63
N PRO A 138 13.75 2.46 0.32
CA PRO A 138 12.45 1.90 0.64
C PRO A 138 12.10 0.78 -0.36
N ASP A 139 11.95 -0.43 0.16
CA ASP A 139 11.39 -1.55 -0.60
C ASP A 139 9.86 -1.44 -0.67
N THR A 140 9.33 -1.31 -1.89
CA THR A 140 7.90 -1.20 -2.17
C THR A 140 7.28 -2.53 -2.60
N ALA A 141 8.07 -3.59 -2.87
CA ALA A 141 7.56 -4.88 -3.32
C ALA A 141 6.56 -5.50 -2.32
N PRO A 142 6.79 -5.51 -0.99
CA PRO A 142 5.83 -6.06 -0.04
C PRO A 142 4.47 -5.35 -0.05
N LEU A 143 4.44 -4.07 -0.41
CA LEU A 143 3.19 -3.30 -0.52
C LEU A 143 2.41 -3.70 -1.76
N LEU A 144 3.10 -3.82 -2.89
CA LEU A 144 2.50 -4.25 -4.16
C LEU A 144 1.99 -5.70 -4.07
N ASP A 145 2.77 -6.59 -3.46
CA ASP A 145 2.40 -7.98 -3.23
C ASP A 145 1.18 -8.11 -2.32
N ALA A 146 1.10 -7.28 -1.27
CA ALA A 146 -0.05 -7.27 -0.37
C ALA A 146 -1.33 -6.85 -1.09
N LEU A 147 -1.26 -5.83 -1.97
CA LEU A 147 -2.38 -5.41 -2.79
C LEU A 147 -2.79 -6.50 -3.79
N GLN A 148 -1.82 -7.04 -4.53
CA GLN A 148 -2.05 -8.08 -5.53
C GLN A 148 -2.69 -9.32 -4.90
N SER A 149 -2.13 -9.81 -3.80
CA SER A 149 -2.65 -10.96 -3.07
C SER A 149 -4.08 -10.73 -2.57
N SER A 150 -4.36 -9.55 -2.00
CA SER A 150 -5.72 -9.22 -1.55
C SER A 150 -6.70 -9.14 -2.72
N SER A 151 -6.27 -8.62 -3.86
CA SER A 151 -7.12 -8.51 -5.04
C SER A 151 -7.46 -9.87 -5.63
N ALA A 152 -6.48 -10.79 -5.66
CA ALA A 152 -6.66 -12.16 -6.11
C ALA A 152 -7.62 -12.92 -5.18
N ALA A 153 -7.47 -12.79 -3.86
CA ALA A 153 -8.36 -13.41 -2.88
C ALA A 153 -9.81 -12.97 -3.05
N VAL A 154 -10.06 -11.67 -3.23
CA VAL A 154 -11.42 -11.15 -3.47
C VAL A 154 -11.96 -11.65 -4.83
N ARG A 155 -11.14 -11.67 -5.90
CA ARG A 155 -11.55 -12.23 -7.21
C ARG A 155 -11.94 -13.69 -7.13
N LEU A 156 -11.16 -14.51 -6.41
CA LEU A 156 -11.47 -15.92 -6.20
C LEU A 156 -12.78 -16.10 -5.43
N ALA A 157 -13.07 -15.25 -4.44
CA ALA A 157 -14.33 -15.28 -3.73
C ALA A 157 -15.54 -14.86 -4.59
N PHE A 158 -15.34 -14.13 -5.69
CA PHE A 158 -16.38 -13.84 -6.68
C PHE A 158 -16.60 -14.97 -7.69
N ALA A 159 -15.61 -15.84 -7.92
CA ALA A 159 -15.74 -16.92 -8.89
C ALA A 159 -16.88 -17.85 -8.42
N PRO A 160 -17.88 -18.15 -9.28
CA PRO A 160 -18.95 -19.05 -8.89
C PRO A 160 -18.34 -20.41 -8.51
N ALA A 161 -18.77 -20.97 -7.38
CA ALA A 161 -18.48 -22.35 -7.04
C ALA A 161 -18.97 -23.21 -8.21
N SER A 162 -18.03 -23.89 -8.87
CA SER A 162 -18.32 -24.88 -9.90
C SER A 162 -18.74 -26.19 -9.27
#